data_AF-A0A2C9D7L7-F1
#
_entry.id   AF-A0A2C9D7L7-F1
#
_cell.length_a   1.000
_cell.length_b   1.000
_cell.length_c   1.000
_cell.angle_alpha   90.00
_cell.angle_beta   90.00
_cell.angle_gamma   90.00
#
_symmetry.space_group_name_H-M   'P 1'
#
loop_
_entity.id
_entity.type
_entity.pdbx_description
1 polymer ?
#
loop_
_entity_poly.entity_id
_entity_poly.type
_entity_poly.pdbx_seq_one_letter_code
_entity_poly.pdbx_strand_id
1 'polypeptide(L)'
;MIDNNMSQIAVLQSRLALDIVRVTESAAIAAARLRGRGDEAAADLAALDAMYQELNRLEVGVSIVVGEGEKDDVPHLYVGEKCGRSRGTKLDFAVDALEGTTICAKSLPNALTLVAVAETGGFLRTPNIYMEKIAVGPGYPEGIIDLEASPSKNVTDVAKAKGVPTSELTVCILDRPRHARLIAEVRETGAGVRLIGDGDIAGVIHTSDPDETGIDLYLGSGGAPEGVLAAAALRCTGGQMLGRLMVQNDEQMRLVNEHGIKDPSHVFSADEMAKGDVLFAATGVTDGNFLTGVRFLDSRIKTHSIVMSSASGTIRSIKSNHRDFTKGV
;
A
#
# COMPACT_ATOMS: atom_id res chain seq x y z
N MET A 1 -23.98 -18.75 19.36
CA MET A 1 -24.78 -18.12 18.28
C MET A 1 -23.78 -17.78 17.20
N ILE A 2 -23.88 -18.39 16.02
CA ILE A 2 -23.04 -18.00 14.88
C ILE A 2 -23.75 -16.80 14.27
N ASP A 3 -23.11 -15.63 14.32
CA ASP A 3 -23.66 -14.41 13.73
C ASP A 3 -23.90 -14.65 12.23
N ASN A 4 -25.15 -14.47 11.83
CA ASN A 4 -25.65 -14.78 10.48
C ASN A 4 -25.38 -13.64 9.49
N ASN A 5 -24.35 -12.83 9.73
CA ASN A 5 -24.02 -11.65 8.94
C ASN A 5 -22.52 -11.64 8.59
N MET A 6 -22.08 -12.72 7.96
CA MET A 6 -20.71 -12.88 7.46
C MET A 6 -20.55 -11.97 6.23
N SER A 7 -19.52 -11.12 6.20
CA SER A 7 -19.28 -10.21 5.07
C SER A 7 -19.05 -10.99 3.76
N GLN A 8 -19.27 -10.35 2.61
CA GLN A 8 -19.01 -10.96 1.30
C GLN A 8 -17.53 -11.36 1.17
N ILE A 9 -16.62 -10.58 1.77
CA ILE A 9 -15.20 -10.87 1.77
C ILE A 9 -14.89 -12.09 2.63
N ALA A 10 -15.45 -12.22 3.83
CA ALA A 10 -15.26 -13.39 4.68
C ALA A 10 -15.74 -14.68 4.00
N VAL A 11 -16.83 -14.61 3.22
CA VAL A 11 -17.36 -15.75 2.45
C VAL A 11 -16.47 -16.09 1.25
N LEU A 12 -15.98 -15.09 0.52
CA LEU A 12 -15.19 -15.28 -0.72
C LEU A 12 -13.68 -15.37 -0.48
N GLN A 13 -13.25 -15.21 0.77
CA GLN A 13 -11.87 -14.88 1.15
C GLN A 13 -10.82 -15.78 0.50
N SER A 14 -11.01 -17.09 0.58
CA SER A 14 -9.99 -18.06 0.15
C SER A 14 -9.74 -18.02 -1.36
N ARG A 15 -10.80 -17.82 -2.16
CA ARG A 15 -10.67 -17.74 -3.62
C ARG A 15 -10.16 -16.37 -4.05
N LEU A 16 -10.82 -15.31 -3.56
CA LEU A 16 -10.50 -13.94 -3.96
C LEU A 16 -9.07 -13.55 -3.56
N ALA A 17 -8.59 -14.00 -2.40
CA ALA A 17 -7.20 -13.78 -1.97
C ALA A 17 -6.18 -14.31 -2.98
N LEU A 18 -6.37 -15.53 -3.50
CA LEU A 18 -5.46 -16.07 -4.53
C LEU A 18 -5.64 -15.40 -5.89
N ASP A 19 -6.85 -14.97 -6.21
CA ASP A 19 -7.11 -14.25 -7.46
C ASP A 19 -6.42 -12.87 -7.47
N ILE A 20 -6.42 -12.10 -6.37
CA ILE A 20 -5.72 -10.81 -6.31
C ILE A 20 -4.19 -10.96 -6.23
N VAL A 21 -3.68 -12.09 -5.73
CA VAL A 21 -2.25 -12.43 -5.85
C VAL A 21 -1.87 -12.54 -7.33
N ARG A 22 -2.66 -13.25 -8.13
CA ARG A 22 -2.40 -13.36 -9.58
C ARG A 22 -2.44 -12.00 -10.29
N VAL A 23 -3.33 -11.10 -9.87
CA VAL A 23 -3.40 -9.74 -10.40
C VAL A 23 -2.08 -9.00 -10.18
N THR A 24 -1.59 -8.96 -8.94
CA THR A 24 -0.31 -8.31 -8.60
C THR A 24 0.88 -9.03 -9.24
N GLU A 25 0.89 -10.37 -9.30
CA GLU A 25 1.96 -11.11 -9.96
C GLU A 25 2.08 -10.78 -11.45
N SER A 26 0.96 -10.68 -12.16
CA SER A 26 0.94 -10.33 -13.58
C SER A 26 1.52 -8.92 -13.82
N ALA A 27 1.07 -7.95 -13.02
CA ALA A 27 1.57 -6.58 -13.05
C ALA A 27 3.09 -6.52 -12.76
N ALA A 28 3.53 -7.21 -11.70
CA ALA A 28 4.92 -7.23 -11.30
C ALA A 28 5.83 -7.85 -12.38
N ILE A 29 5.40 -8.94 -13.00
CA ILE A 29 6.13 -9.57 -14.10
C ILE A 29 6.24 -8.63 -15.29
N ALA A 30 5.17 -7.89 -15.62
CA ALA A 30 5.17 -6.93 -16.72
C ALA A 30 6.15 -5.77 -16.47
N ALA A 31 6.04 -5.11 -15.31
CA ALA A 31 6.98 -4.04 -14.89
C ALA A 31 8.43 -4.54 -14.85
N ALA A 32 8.67 -5.72 -14.29
CA ALA A 32 10.03 -6.24 -14.10
C ALA A 32 10.77 -6.51 -15.42
N ARG A 33 10.08 -6.65 -16.56
CA ARG A 33 10.74 -6.73 -17.88
C ARG A 33 11.43 -5.42 -18.27
N LEU A 34 10.94 -4.31 -17.73
CA LEU A 34 11.42 -2.93 -17.97
C LEU A 34 12.27 -2.39 -16.81
N ARG A 35 12.39 -3.16 -15.71
CA ARG A 35 13.27 -2.84 -14.58
C ARG A 35 14.69 -2.53 -15.04
N GLY A 36 15.24 -1.40 -14.57
CA GLY A 36 16.60 -0.96 -14.87
C GLY A 36 16.80 -0.39 -16.27
N ARG A 37 15.72 -0.14 -17.04
CA ARG A 37 15.81 0.42 -18.40
C ARG A 37 15.67 1.93 -18.48
N GLY A 38 15.48 2.61 -17.34
CA GLY A 38 15.40 4.08 -17.27
C GLY A 38 14.12 4.69 -17.85
N ASP A 39 13.09 3.89 -18.11
CA ASP A 39 11.81 4.34 -18.65
C ASP A 39 10.68 4.08 -17.64
N GLU A 40 10.37 5.11 -16.85
CA GLU A 40 9.35 5.07 -15.80
C GLU A 40 7.96 4.86 -16.39
N ALA A 41 7.61 5.63 -17.42
CA ALA A 41 6.29 5.61 -18.04
C ALA A 41 6.01 4.26 -18.74
N ALA A 42 7.00 3.68 -19.43
CA ALA A 42 6.81 2.38 -20.05
C ALA A 42 6.64 1.26 -19.01
N ALA A 43 7.41 1.31 -17.91
CA ALA A 43 7.32 0.32 -16.84
C ALA A 43 5.95 0.35 -16.17
N ASP A 44 5.45 1.56 -15.91
CA ASP A 44 4.15 1.82 -15.31
C ASP A 44 3.00 1.34 -16.20
N LEU A 45 2.99 1.77 -17.47
CA LEU A 45 1.97 1.36 -18.45
C LEU A 45 1.92 -0.17 -18.60
N ALA A 46 3.08 -0.84 -18.63
CA ALA A 46 3.13 -2.30 -18.71
C ALA A 46 2.48 -2.99 -17.50
N ALA A 47 2.65 -2.43 -16.30
CA ALA A 47 2.03 -2.94 -15.08
C ALA A 47 0.51 -2.69 -15.08
N LEU A 48 0.10 -1.47 -15.44
CA LEU A 48 -1.29 -1.02 -15.54
C LEU A 48 -2.09 -1.92 -16.48
N ASP A 49 -1.58 -2.16 -17.69
CA ASP A 49 -2.22 -3.03 -18.69
C ASP A 49 -2.37 -4.47 -18.18
N ALA A 50 -1.31 -5.02 -17.57
CA ALA A 50 -1.31 -6.39 -17.08
C ALA A 50 -2.27 -6.57 -15.88
N MET A 51 -2.29 -5.61 -14.97
CA MET A 51 -3.22 -5.58 -13.84
C MET A 51 -4.67 -5.50 -14.32
N TYR A 52 -4.97 -4.57 -15.22
CA TYR A 52 -6.31 -4.37 -15.76
C TYR A 52 -6.85 -5.62 -16.46
N GLN A 53 -6.01 -6.32 -17.21
CA GLN A 53 -6.38 -7.58 -17.86
C GLN A 53 -6.74 -8.68 -16.85
N GLU A 54 -6.01 -8.82 -15.75
CA GLU A 54 -6.34 -9.81 -14.72
C GLU A 54 -7.59 -9.41 -13.92
N LEU A 55 -7.78 -8.13 -13.61
CA LEU A 55 -9.00 -7.63 -12.95
C LEU A 55 -10.25 -7.95 -13.79
N ASN A 56 -10.17 -7.82 -15.12
CA ASN A 56 -11.24 -8.19 -16.05
C ASN A 56 -11.55 -9.72 -16.09
N ARG A 57 -10.73 -10.56 -15.47
CA ARG A 57 -10.96 -12.01 -15.37
C ARG A 57 -11.62 -12.42 -14.07
N LEU A 58 -11.68 -11.53 -13.08
CA LEU A 58 -12.27 -11.82 -11.77
C LEU A 58 -13.77 -12.10 -11.89
N GLU A 59 -14.26 -13.04 -11.09
CA GLU A 59 -15.70 -13.37 -10.97
C GLU A 59 -16.43 -12.47 -9.97
N VAL A 60 -15.94 -11.24 -9.79
CA VAL A 60 -16.59 -10.17 -9.03
C VAL A 60 -16.73 -8.94 -9.93
N GLY A 61 -17.63 -8.03 -9.57
CA GLY A 61 -17.68 -6.69 -10.13
C GLY A 61 -16.66 -5.82 -9.40
N VAL A 62 -15.71 -5.28 -10.15
CA VAL A 62 -14.64 -4.43 -9.63
C VAL A 62 -15.06 -2.98 -9.80
N SER A 63 -14.92 -2.19 -8.74
CA SER A 63 -15.05 -0.73 -8.78
C SER A 63 -13.75 -0.11 -8.26
N ILE A 64 -13.02 0.60 -9.12
CA ILE A 64 -11.79 1.30 -8.74
C ILE A 64 -12.17 2.53 -7.90
N VAL A 65 -11.71 2.57 -6.64
CA VAL A 65 -11.95 3.68 -5.70
C VAL A 65 -10.68 4.48 -5.47
N VAL A 66 -9.54 3.79 -5.46
CA VAL A 66 -8.20 4.36 -5.51
C VAL A 66 -7.51 3.72 -6.70
N GLY A 67 -6.94 4.52 -7.61
CA GLY A 67 -6.31 4.04 -8.83
C GLY A 67 -5.28 5.02 -9.35
N GLU A 68 -4.85 4.83 -10.59
CA GLU A 68 -3.66 5.49 -11.19
C GLU A 68 -3.88 6.96 -11.55
N GLY A 69 -5.12 7.43 -11.52
CA GLY A 69 -5.45 8.81 -11.86
C GLY A 69 -6.92 9.01 -12.19
N GLU A 70 -7.23 10.17 -12.77
CA GLU A 70 -8.56 10.48 -13.29
C GLU A 70 -8.75 9.88 -14.69
N LYS A 71 -10.01 9.79 -15.13
CA LYS A 71 -10.40 9.07 -16.35
C LYS A 71 -9.68 9.52 -17.63
N ASP A 72 -9.35 10.79 -17.73
CA ASP A 72 -8.74 11.36 -18.92
C ASP A 72 -7.19 11.36 -18.85
N ASP A 73 -6.62 10.99 -17.70
CA ASP A 73 -5.17 10.99 -17.45
C ASP A 73 -4.53 9.63 -17.74
N VAL A 74 -5.27 8.54 -17.54
CA VAL A 74 -4.78 7.15 -17.68
C VAL A 74 -5.74 6.30 -18.52
N PRO A 75 -5.26 5.31 -19.29
CA PRO A 75 -6.11 4.52 -20.18
C PRO A 75 -7.10 3.63 -19.42
N HIS A 76 -6.65 3.06 -18.30
CA HIS A 76 -7.40 2.16 -17.42
C HIS A 76 -6.93 2.34 -15.97
N LEU A 77 -7.63 1.72 -15.03
CA LEU A 77 -7.47 1.83 -13.58
C LEU A 77 -7.71 3.26 -13.05
N TYR A 78 -8.50 4.06 -13.75
CA TYR A 78 -8.87 5.38 -13.27
C TYR A 78 -9.92 5.31 -12.15
N VAL A 79 -9.99 6.34 -11.32
CA VAL A 79 -10.96 6.43 -10.22
C VAL A 79 -12.40 6.36 -10.76
N GLY A 80 -13.17 5.41 -10.26
CA GLY A 80 -14.55 5.15 -10.68
C GLY A 80 -14.68 4.17 -11.86
N GLU A 81 -13.58 3.65 -12.41
CA GLU A 81 -13.65 2.60 -13.43
C GLU A 81 -14.32 1.33 -12.89
N LYS A 82 -15.09 0.66 -13.76
CA LYS A 82 -15.76 -0.60 -13.44
C LYS A 82 -15.31 -1.69 -14.40
N CYS A 83 -14.86 -2.81 -13.86
CA CYS A 83 -14.43 -3.97 -14.64
C CYS A 83 -14.80 -5.29 -13.94
N GLY A 84 -14.23 -6.41 -14.38
CA GLY A 84 -14.57 -7.75 -13.88
C GLY A 84 -15.81 -8.36 -14.56
N ARG A 85 -16.05 -9.66 -14.31
CA ARG A 85 -17.04 -10.46 -15.05
C ARG A 85 -18.41 -10.53 -14.40
N SER A 86 -18.49 -10.34 -13.09
CA SER A 86 -19.74 -10.51 -12.36
C SER A 86 -20.44 -9.17 -12.16
N ARG A 87 -21.78 -9.19 -12.24
CA ARG A 87 -22.63 -8.05 -11.88
C ARG A 87 -23.31 -8.21 -10.51
N GLY A 88 -23.17 -9.39 -9.87
CA GLY A 88 -23.82 -9.73 -8.61
C GLY A 88 -23.05 -9.19 -7.40
N THR A 89 -21.90 -9.80 -7.09
CA THR A 89 -20.98 -9.33 -6.05
C THR A 89 -20.21 -8.12 -6.57
N LYS A 90 -20.30 -6.98 -5.90
CA LYS A 90 -19.56 -5.75 -6.23
C LYS A 90 -18.65 -5.39 -5.07
N LEU A 91 -17.39 -5.15 -5.37
CA LEU A 91 -16.36 -4.84 -4.40
C LEU A 91 -15.60 -3.61 -4.86
N ASP A 92 -15.14 -2.84 -3.87
CA ASP A 92 -14.28 -1.69 -4.11
C ASP A 92 -12.83 -2.16 -4.12
N PHE A 93 -12.05 -1.64 -5.06
CA PHE A 93 -10.65 -1.94 -5.24
C PHE A 93 -9.84 -0.65 -5.10
N ALA A 94 -8.79 -0.72 -4.31
CA ALA A 94 -7.71 0.25 -4.30
C ALA A 94 -6.51 -0.41 -4.96
N VAL A 95 -5.90 0.23 -5.95
CA VAL A 95 -4.79 -0.35 -6.72
C VAL A 95 -3.67 0.64 -6.89
N ASP A 96 -2.46 0.09 -6.97
CA ASP A 96 -1.25 0.75 -7.44
C ASP A 96 -0.49 -0.28 -8.27
N ALA A 97 -0.54 -0.10 -9.58
CA ALA A 97 -0.02 -1.02 -10.56
C ALA A 97 1.49 -1.12 -10.49
N LEU A 98 2.19 -0.02 -10.18
CA LEU A 98 3.63 0.02 -9.99
C LEU A 98 4.03 1.08 -8.97
N GLU A 99 4.08 0.67 -7.71
CA GLU A 99 4.59 1.51 -6.64
C GLU A 99 6.12 1.66 -6.81
N GLY A 100 6.57 2.91 -6.89
CA GLY A 100 7.95 3.26 -7.19
C GLY A 100 8.32 3.05 -8.65
N THR A 101 7.67 3.75 -9.58
CA THR A 101 8.03 3.77 -11.01
C THR A 101 9.51 4.15 -11.22
N THR A 102 9.99 5.19 -10.53
CA THR A 102 11.41 5.58 -10.48
C THR A 102 12.30 4.45 -9.92
N ILE A 103 11.83 3.73 -8.89
CA ILE A 103 12.54 2.59 -8.30
C ILE A 103 12.70 1.48 -9.34
N CYS A 104 11.62 1.13 -10.03
CA CYS A 104 11.62 0.12 -11.08
C CYS A 104 12.56 0.51 -12.23
N ALA A 105 12.41 1.71 -12.78
CA ALA A 105 13.20 2.21 -13.91
C ALA A 105 14.71 2.22 -13.62
N LYS A 106 15.10 2.50 -12.37
CA LYS A 106 16.50 2.55 -11.91
C LYS A 106 16.97 1.23 -11.26
N SER A 107 16.12 0.22 -11.20
CA SER A 107 16.38 -1.05 -10.49
C SER A 107 16.82 -0.87 -9.04
N LEU A 108 16.25 0.12 -8.35
CA LEU A 108 16.46 0.34 -6.92
C LEU A 108 15.62 -0.64 -6.09
N PRO A 109 15.86 -0.78 -4.78
CA PRO A 109 15.09 -1.68 -3.93
C PRO A 109 13.66 -1.20 -3.65
N ASN A 110 12.74 -2.15 -3.40
CA ASN A 110 11.35 -1.94 -2.92
C ASN A 110 10.29 -1.44 -3.94
N ALA A 111 10.43 -1.71 -5.24
CA ALA A 111 9.32 -1.51 -6.17
C ALA A 111 8.31 -2.65 -6.03
N LEU A 112 7.02 -2.32 -5.94
CA LEU A 112 5.93 -3.27 -5.67
C LEU A 112 4.77 -3.08 -6.64
N THR A 113 3.86 -4.04 -6.67
CA THR A 113 2.53 -3.89 -7.28
C THR A 113 1.49 -4.27 -6.23
N LEU A 114 0.41 -3.51 -6.10
CA LEU A 114 -0.47 -3.56 -4.93
C LEU A 114 -1.95 -3.61 -5.32
N VAL A 115 -2.71 -4.41 -4.59
CA VAL A 115 -4.19 -4.42 -4.65
C VAL A 115 -4.75 -4.55 -3.25
N ALA A 116 -5.70 -3.70 -2.88
CA ALA A 116 -6.57 -3.90 -1.74
C ALA A 116 -8.02 -4.00 -2.17
N VAL A 117 -8.81 -4.81 -1.47
CA VAL A 117 -10.22 -5.06 -1.75
C VAL A 117 -11.03 -4.91 -0.48
N ALA A 118 -12.14 -4.20 -0.57
CA ALA A 118 -13.12 -4.04 0.50
C ALA A 118 -14.55 -4.14 -0.07
N GLU A 119 -15.55 -4.26 0.80
CA GLU A 119 -16.94 -4.08 0.39
C GLU A 119 -17.18 -2.64 -0.11
N THR A 120 -18.26 -2.42 -0.85
CA THR A 120 -18.57 -1.08 -1.38
C THR A 120 -18.70 -0.04 -0.27
N GLY A 121 -17.98 1.08 -0.41
CA GLY A 121 -17.83 2.11 0.61
C GLY A 121 -16.72 1.84 1.64
N GLY A 122 -15.94 0.78 1.42
CA GLY A 122 -14.87 0.34 2.33
C GLY A 122 -13.63 1.21 2.31
N PHE A 123 -13.35 1.93 1.22
CA PHE A 123 -12.18 2.81 1.13
C PHE A 123 -12.54 4.28 1.23
N LEU A 124 -11.72 5.05 1.94
CA LEU A 124 -11.76 6.51 1.90
C LEU A 124 -11.42 6.98 0.49
N ARG A 125 -12.29 7.82 -0.06
CA ARG A 125 -12.06 8.52 -1.32
C ARG A 125 -11.26 9.77 -1.05
N THR A 126 -10.08 9.88 -1.65
CA THR A 126 -9.18 11.02 -1.48
C THR A 126 -8.88 11.66 -2.83
N PRO A 127 -8.84 12.99 -2.94
CA PRO A 127 -8.26 13.62 -4.11
C PRO A 127 -6.75 13.34 -4.18
N ASN A 128 -6.15 13.54 -5.36
CA ASN A 128 -4.71 13.42 -5.55
C ASN A 128 -3.95 14.62 -4.94
N ILE A 129 -3.83 14.62 -3.61
CA ILE A 129 -3.09 15.61 -2.81
C ILE A 129 -2.19 14.91 -1.80
N TYR A 130 -1.33 15.67 -1.12
CA TYR A 130 -0.49 15.13 -0.04
C TYR A 130 -1.31 14.81 1.22
N MET A 131 -0.83 13.81 1.96
CA MET A 131 -1.29 13.39 3.29
C MET A 131 -0.08 13.25 4.20
N GLU A 132 -0.16 13.82 5.41
CA GLU A 132 0.73 13.50 6.53
C GLU A 132 0.36 12.12 7.07
N LYS A 133 1.38 11.30 7.34
CA LYS A 133 1.24 9.89 7.70
C LYS A 133 2.13 9.57 8.89
N ILE A 134 1.57 8.87 9.87
CA ILE A 134 2.31 8.21 10.96
C ILE A 134 1.78 6.78 11.08
N ALA A 135 2.69 5.82 11.22
CA ALA A 135 2.30 4.42 11.29
C ALA A 135 3.25 3.56 12.12
N VAL A 136 2.69 2.61 12.85
CA VAL A 136 3.39 1.56 13.61
C VAL A 136 2.77 0.18 13.34
N GLY A 137 3.56 -0.86 13.52
CA GLY A 137 3.12 -2.25 13.43
C GLY A 137 2.17 -2.69 14.54
N PRO A 138 1.80 -3.99 14.55
CA PRO A 138 1.00 -4.57 15.61
C PRO A 138 1.76 -4.69 16.94
N GLY A 139 1.05 -5.03 18.01
CA GLY A 139 1.63 -5.31 19.33
C GLY A 139 1.76 -4.10 20.25
N TYR A 140 1.41 -2.90 19.77
CA TYR A 140 1.36 -1.69 20.58
C TYR A 140 -0.06 -1.41 21.12
N PRO A 141 -0.19 -0.73 22.28
CA PRO A 141 -1.48 -0.23 22.77
C PRO A 141 -2.15 0.69 21.75
N GLU A 142 -3.48 0.63 21.63
CA GLU A 142 -4.25 1.53 20.77
C GLU A 142 -4.02 3.00 21.17
N GLY A 143 -3.85 3.87 20.17
CA GLY A 143 -3.62 5.30 20.37
C GLY A 143 -2.18 5.65 20.79
N ILE A 144 -1.20 4.76 20.52
CA ILE A 144 0.21 5.02 20.86
C ILE A 144 0.84 6.11 19.98
N ILE A 145 0.28 6.35 18.80
CA ILE A 145 0.72 7.36 17.83
C ILE A 145 -0.29 8.52 17.75
N ASP A 146 0.22 9.73 17.53
CA ASP A 146 -0.59 10.94 17.44
C ASP A 146 0.03 11.94 16.44
N LEU A 147 -0.74 12.38 15.43
CA LEU A 147 -0.29 13.39 14.45
C LEU A 147 -0.19 14.81 15.02
N GLU A 148 -0.87 15.09 16.14
CA GLU A 148 -0.76 16.39 16.83
C GLU A 148 0.43 16.44 17.79
N ALA A 149 0.97 15.28 18.16
CA ALA A 149 2.18 15.18 18.95
C ALA A 149 3.42 15.47 18.09
N SER A 150 4.49 15.97 18.73
CA SER A 150 5.75 16.17 18.02
C SER A 150 6.37 14.81 17.60
N PRO A 151 7.13 14.76 16.50
CA PRO A 151 7.90 13.58 16.11
C PRO A 151 8.71 12.97 17.27
N SER A 152 9.37 13.82 18.07
CA SER A 152 10.14 13.36 19.23
C SER A 152 9.31 12.61 20.27
N LYS A 153 8.08 13.11 20.52
CA LYS A 153 7.16 12.50 21.47
C LYS A 153 6.70 11.13 20.98
N ASN A 154 6.29 11.01 19.72
CA ASN A 154 5.90 9.74 19.13
C ASN A 154 7.03 8.70 19.20
N VAL A 155 8.26 9.07 18.84
CA VAL A 155 9.42 8.18 18.96
C VAL A 155 9.65 7.73 20.40
N THR A 156 9.53 8.64 21.37
CA THR A 156 9.69 8.33 22.80
C THR A 156 8.59 7.39 23.30
N ASP A 157 7.34 7.62 22.91
CA ASP A 157 6.20 6.82 23.33
C ASP A 157 6.28 5.40 22.76
N VAL A 158 6.62 5.26 21.47
CA VAL A 158 6.85 3.96 20.83
C VAL A 158 8.02 3.22 21.48
N ALA A 159 9.14 3.90 21.75
CA ALA A 159 10.31 3.29 22.39
C ALA A 159 9.96 2.76 23.79
N LYS A 160 9.24 3.57 24.57
CA LYS A 160 8.74 3.19 25.89
C LYS A 160 7.80 1.99 25.84
N ALA A 161 6.89 1.95 24.87
CA ALA A 161 5.96 0.83 24.69
C ALA A 161 6.68 -0.45 24.23
N LYS A 162 7.71 -0.34 23.38
CA LYS A 162 8.57 -1.45 22.97
C LYS A 162 9.52 -1.92 24.10
N GLY A 163 9.79 -1.07 25.09
CA GLY A 163 10.67 -1.38 26.22
C GLY A 163 12.16 -1.22 25.92
N VAL A 164 12.50 -0.36 24.94
CA VAL A 164 13.88 -0.11 24.48
C VAL A 164 14.23 1.38 24.55
N PRO A 165 15.51 1.77 24.59
CA PRO A 165 15.88 3.17 24.37
C PRO A 165 15.53 3.64 22.95
N THR A 166 15.30 4.94 22.78
CA THR A 166 15.02 5.54 21.46
C THR A 166 16.10 5.24 20.41
N SER A 167 17.35 5.07 20.84
CA SER A 167 18.48 4.71 19.97
C SER A 167 18.40 3.31 19.34
N GLU A 168 17.48 2.46 19.81
CA GLU A 168 17.20 1.14 19.23
C GLU A 168 15.96 1.15 18.32
N LEU A 169 15.33 2.30 18.11
CA LEU A 169 14.30 2.46 17.10
C LEU A 169 14.86 2.96 15.77
N THR A 170 14.26 2.51 14.69
CA THR A 170 14.47 3.05 13.35
C THR A 170 13.18 3.61 12.77
N VAL A 171 13.21 4.89 12.40
CA VAL A 171 12.09 5.59 11.76
C VAL A 171 12.31 5.68 10.25
N CYS A 172 11.36 5.19 9.46
CA CYS A 172 11.36 5.31 8.01
C CYS A 172 10.73 6.64 7.56
N ILE A 173 11.43 7.38 6.70
CA ILE A 173 11.03 8.71 6.23
C ILE A 173 11.42 8.87 4.74
N LEU A 174 10.55 9.45 3.91
CA LEU A 174 10.91 9.84 2.55
C LEU A 174 11.99 10.92 2.55
N ASP A 175 13.06 10.75 1.75
CA ASP A 175 14.10 11.75 1.57
C ASP A 175 13.61 12.87 0.66
N ARG A 176 13.08 13.92 1.28
CA ARG A 176 12.53 15.10 0.60
C ARG A 176 12.91 16.35 1.38
N PRO A 177 13.14 17.50 0.72
CA PRO A 177 13.42 18.77 1.40
C PRO A 177 12.35 19.15 2.44
N ARG A 178 11.08 18.84 2.16
CA ARG A 178 9.95 19.09 3.09
C ARG A 178 10.05 18.32 4.41
N HIS A 179 10.84 17.25 4.47
CA HIS A 179 11.05 16.46 5.70
C HIS A 179 12.33 16.83 6.45
N ALA A 180 13.10 17.84 6.02
CA ALA A 180 14.39 18.17 6.67
C ALA A 180 14.26 18.43 8.18
N ARG A 181 13.22 19.19 8.59
CA ARG A 181 12.94 19.45 10.01
C ARG A 181 12.52 18.19 10.77
N LEU A 182 11.63 17.39 10.18
CA LEU A 182 11.18 16.11 10.74
C LEU A 182 12.37 15.15 10.97
N ILE A 183 13.24 15.02 9.97
CA ILE A 183 14.44 14.17 10.02
C ILE A 183 15.40 14.65 11.12
N ALA A 184 15.62 15.97 11.23
CA ALA A 184 16.46 16.53 12.27
C ALA A 184 15.89 16.23 13.67
N GLU A 185 14.60 16.49 13.88
CA GLU A 185 13.93 16.25 15.15
C GLU A 185 13.97 14.77 15.57
N VAL A 186 13.71 13.83 14.65
CA VAL A 186 13.83 12.40 14.96
C VAL A 186 15.26 12.03 15.34
N ARG A 187 16.28 12.56 14.66
CA ARG A 187 17.69 12.31 14.99
C ARG A 187 18.08 12.86 16.36
N GLU A 188 17.49 13.97 16.80
CA GLU A 188 17.73 14.55 18.13
C GLU A 188 17.29 13.61 19.27
N THR A 189 16.33 12.70 19.02
CA THR A 189 15.94 11.67 19.99
C THR A 189 16.97 10.56 20.16
N GLY A 190 17.94 10.45 19.24
CA GLY A 190 18.88 9.34 19.14
C GLY A 190 18.43 8.17 18.26
N ALA A 191 17.17 8.15 17.79
CA ALA A 191 16.67 7.12 16.90
C ALA A 191 17.37 7.12 15.52
N GLY A 192 17.46 5.93 14.92
CA GLY A 192 17.89 5.76 13.55
C GLY A 192 16.87 6.33 12.56
N VAL A 193 17.32 6.88 11.43
CA VAL A 193 16.43 7.28 10.34
C VAL A 193 16.78 6.50 9.08
N ARG A 194 15.83 5.69 8.61
CA ARG A 194 15.89 5.01 7.31
C ARG A 194 15.28 5.93 6.26
N LEU A 195 16.13 6.54 5.46
CA LEU A 195 15.70 7.36 4.33
C LEU A 195 15.37 6.49 3.12
N ILE A 196 14.20 6.73 2.53
CA ILE A 196 13.77 6.10 1.27
C ILE A 196 13.56 7.17 0.19
N GLY A 197 14.02 6.89 -1.02
CA GLY A 197 13.89 7.80 -2.15
C GLY A 197 12.47 7.85 -2.73
N ASP A 198 11.73 6.76 -2.62
CA ASP A 198 10.33 6.64 -3.05
C ASP A 198 9.68 5.45 -2.33
N GLY A 199 8.38 5.23 -2.57
CA GLY A 199 7.70 4.02 -2.13
C GLY A 199 7.26 4.07 -0.66
N ASP A 200 6.41 5.04 -0.30
CA ASP A 200 6.00 5.18 1.11
C ASP A 200 5.00 4.12 1.58
N ILE A 201 4.28 3.48 0.66
CA ILE A 201 3.45 2.32 1.00
C ILE A 201 4.31 1.19 1.55
N ALA A 202 5.44 0.90 0.88
CA ALA A 202 6.41 -0.08 1.37
C ALA A 202 7.00 0.35 2.72
N GLY A 203 7.34 1.63 2.88
CA GLY A 203 7.84 2.19 4.15
C GLY A 203 6.86 1.98 5.32
N VAL A 204 5.57 2.16 5.09
CA VAL A 204 4.52 1.90 6.08
C VAL A 204 4.36 0.40 6.34
N ILE A 205 4.28 -0.42 5.29
CA ILE A 205 4.15 -1.89 5.43
C ILE A 205 5.31 -2.48 6.23
N HIS A 206 6.53 -1.97 6.06
CA HIS A 206 7.69 -2.49 6.79
C HIS A 206 7.52 -2.40 8.32
N THR A 207 6.77 -1.40 8.81
CA THR A 207 6.47 -1.30 10.26
C THR A 207 5.73 -2.51 10.81
N SER A 208 5.07 -3.32 9.98
CA SER A 208 4.32 -4.50 10.40
C SER A 208 5.18 -5.65 10.93
N ASP A 209 6.46 -5.71 10.54
CA ASP A 209 7.42 -6.69 11.04
C ASP A 209 8.79 -6.02 11.24
N PRO A 210 8.98 -5.29 12.35
CA PRO A 210 10.24 -4.59 12.63
C PRO A 210 11.43 -5.55 12.81
N ASP A 211 11.18 -6.81 13.20
CA ASP A 211 12.25 -7.79 13.44
C ASP A 211 12.87 -8.26 12.11
N GLU A 212 12.05 -8.41 11.06
CA GLU A 212 12.54 -8.75 9.71
C GLU A 212 13.03 -7.50 8.94
N THR A 213 12.30 -6.38 9.04
CA THR A 213 12.54 -5.21 8.17
C THR A 213 13.49 -4.18 8.78
N GLY A 214 13.64 -4.17 10.10
CA GLY A 214 14.38 -3.17 10.86
C GLY A 214 13.72 -1.79 10.89
N ILE A 215 12.41 -1.68 10.66
CA ILE A 215 11.67 -0.41 10.67
C ILE A 215 10.56 -0.47 11.72
N ASP A 216 10.59 0.43 12.70
CA ASP A 216 9.64 0.45 13.83
C ASP A 216 8.48 1.41 13.62
N LEU A 217 8.75 2.54 12.98
CA LEU A 217 7.84 3.67 12.85
C LEU A 217 8.01 4.29 11.46
N TYR A 218 6.91 4.70 10.83
CA TYR A 218 6.94 5.57 9.66
C TYR A 218 6.46 6.97 10.05
N LEU A 219 7.16 8.01 9.58
CA LEU A 219 6.75 9.41 9.72
C LEU A 219 6.99 10.17 8.42
N GLY A 220 6.04 10.99 8.00
CA GLY A 220 6.26 11.95 6.92
C GLY A 220 5.00 12.30 6.15
N SER A 221 5.19 12.73 4.90
CA SER A 221 4.11 13.09 3.97
C SER A 221 4.36 12.53 2.56
N GLY A 222 3.31 12.01 1.97
CA GLY A 222 3.27 11.46 0.60
C GLY A 222 1.85 11.54 0.05
N GLY A 223 1.53 10.87 -1.06
CA GLY A 223 0.21 10.99 -1.65
C GLY A 223 -0.89 10.38 -0.77
N ALA A 224 -2.08 11.00 -0.77
CA ALA A 224 -3.24 10.54 -0.03
C ALA A 224 -3.79 9.19 -0.53
N PRO A 225 -3.89 8.92 -1.85
CA PRO A 225 -4.25 7.61 -2.39
C PRO A 225 -3.40 6.45 -1.81
N GLU A 226 -2.09 6.64 -1.78
CA GLU A 226 -1.10 5.71 -1.25
C GLU A 226 -1.27 5.52 0.27
N GLY A 227 -1.69 6.58 0.98
CA GLY A 227 -2.06 6.51 2.39
C GLY A 227 -3.20 5.52 2.64
N VAL A 228 -4.22 5.49 1.76
CA VAL A 228 -5.35 4.55 1.88
C VAL A 228 -4.91 3.11 1.63
N LEU A 229 -4.07 2.86 0.63
CA LEU A 229 -3.48 1.53 0.38
C LEU A 229 -2.61 1.04 1.54
N ALA A 230 -1.77 1.93 2.09
CA ALA A 230 -0.94 1.63 3.24
C ALA A 230 -1.77 1.31 4.50
N ALA A 231 -2.86 2.07 4.73
CA ALA A 231 -3.81 1.80 5.80
C ALA A 231 -4.51 0.44 5.63
N ALA A 232 -4.90 0.08 4.41
CA ALA A 232 -5.48 -1.22 4.10
C ALA A 232 -4.53 -2.38 4.42
N ALA A 233 -3.23 -2.22 4.15
CA ALA A 233 -2.21 -3.19 4.50
C ALA A 233 -2.06 -3.35 6.02
N LEU A 234 -1.91 -2.24 6.76
CA LEU A 234 -1.75 -2.28 8.22
C LEU A 234 -2.99 -2.78 8.96
N ARG A 235 -4.18 -2.49 8.42
CA ARG A 235 -5.44 -3.06 8.89
C ARG A 235 -5.42 -4.58 8.88
N CYS A 236 -4.70 -5.20 7.94
CA CYS A 236 -4.58 -6.66 7.85
C CYS A 236 -3.53 -7.22 8.81
N THR A 237 -2.56 -6.42 9.26
CA THR A 237 -1.50 -6.85 10.19
C THR A 237 -1.82 -6.51 11.64
N GLY A 238 -2.81 -5.65 11.89
CA GLY A 238 -3.17 -5.16 13.23
C GLY A 238 -2.31 -3.98 13.69
N GLY A 239 -1.69 -3.26 12.77
CA GLY A 239 -0.95 -2.03 13.06
C GLY A 239 -1.85 -0.81 13.20
N GLN A 240 -1.25 0.33 13.54
CA GLN A 240 -1.94 1.61 13.68
C GLN A 240 -1.40 2.58 12.64
N MET A 241 -2.29 3.36 12.04
CA MET A 241 -1.93 4.45 11.14
C MET A 241 -2.88 5.61 11.32
N LEU A 242 -2.33 6.82 11.29
CA LEU A 242 -3.07 8.08 11.20
C LEU A 242 -2.66 8.83 9.94
N GLY A 243 -3.64 9.47 9.30
CA GLY A 243 -3.48 10.26 8.09
C GLY A 243 -4.20 11.61 8.20
N ARG A 244 -3.58 12.70 7.75
CA ARG A 244 -4.22 14.03 7.64
C ARG A 244 -3.95 14.65 6.28
N LEU A 245 -5.00 15.11 5.60
CA LEU A 245 -4.86 15.73 4.28
C LEU A 245 -4.13 17.08 4.38
N MET A 246 -3.19 17.31 3.47
CA MET A 246 -2.42 18.56 3.38
C MET A 246 -3.02 19.48 2.33
N VAL A 247 -4.09 20.18 2.68
CA VAL A 247 -4.74 21.15 1.78
C VAL A 247 -3.93 22.44 1.73
N GLN A 248 -3.45 22.80 0.54
CA GLN A 248 -2.55 23.95 0.34
C GLN A 248 -3.24 25.17 -0.28
N ASN A 249 -4.40 24.99 -0.93
CA ASN A 249 -5.11 26.06 -1.64
C ASN A 249 -6.61 25.77 -1.80
N ASP A 250 -7.36 26.77 -2.26
CA ASP A 250 -8.83 26.71 -2.44
C ASP A 250 -9.29 25.72 -3.51
N GLU A 251 -8.43 25.37 -4.47
CA GLU A 251 -8.71 24.35 -5.48
C GLU A 251 -8.68 22.95 -4.85
N GLN A 252 -7.65 22.64 -4.09
CA GLN A 252 -7.57 21.41 -3.31
C GLN A 252 -8.70 21.32 -2.29
N MET A 253 -9.06 22.43 -1.64
CA MET A 253 -10.22 22.45 -0.73
C MET A 253 -11.52 22.10 -1.45
N ARG A 254 -11.72 22.57 -2.69
CA ARG A 254 -12.87 22.19 -3.51
C ARG A 254 -12.85 20.70 -3.84
N LEU A 255 -11.72 20.17 -4.27
CA LEU A 255 -11.55 18.73 -4.56
C LEU A 255 -11.85 17.87 -3.32
N VAL A 256 -11.35 18.25 -2.14
CA VAL A 256 -11.61 17.54 -0.86
C VAL A 256 -13.12 17.51 -0.56
N ASN A 257 -13.83 18.63 -0.73
CA ASN A 257 -15.28 18.68 -0.54
C ASN A 257 -16.05 17.82 -1.56
N GLU A 258 -15.62 17.79 -2.82
CA GLU A 258 -16.21 16.94 -3.87
C GLU A 258 -16.08 15.45 -3.56
N HIS A 259 -15.01 15.06 -2.84
CA HIS A 259 -14.81 13.71 -2.33
C HIS A 259 -15.61 13.41 -1.04
N GLY A 260 -16.42 14.35 -0.57
CA GLY A 260 -17.30 14.19 0.60
C GLY A 260 -16.62 14.42 1.94
N ILE A 261 -15.40 14.95 1.95
CA ILE A 261 -14.65 15.26 3.16
C ILE A 261 -14.95 16.71 3.57
N LYS A 262 -15.62 16.88 4.71
CA LYS A 262 -16.10 18.19 5.18
C LYS A 262 -15.07 18.95 6.00
N ASP A 263 -14.25 18.23 6.76
CA ASP A 263 -13.21 18.79 7.61
C ASP A 263 -11.84 18.33 7.11
N PRO A 264 -11.05 19.21 6.46
CA PRO A 264 -9.73 18.88 5.96
C PRO A 264 -8.70 18.70 7.08
N SER A 265 -9.00 19.17 8.29
CA SER A 265 -8.13 18.99 9.47
C SER A 265 -8.37 17.66 10.18
N HIS A 266 -9.39 16.89 9.76
CA HIS A 266 -9.71 15.60 10.32
C HIS A 266 -8.52 14.64 10.19
N VAL A 267 -8.17 14.01 11.31
CA VAL A 267 -7.16 12.95 11.38
C VAL A 267 -7.87 11.62 11.18
N PHE A 268 -7.65 11.01 10.02
CA PHE A 268 -8.21 9.71 9.67
C PHE A 268 -7.39 8.59 10.30
N SER A 269 -8.06 7.68 10.99
CA SER A 269 -7.49 6.39 11.40
C SER A 269 -7.39 5.41 10.24
N ALA A 270 -6.59 4.34 10.40
CA ALA A 270 -6.53 3.23 9.47
C ALA A 270 -7.93 2.62 9.21
N ASP A 271 -8.76 2.50 10.24
CA ASP A 271 -10.13 2.01 10.17
C ASP A 271 -11.06 2.95 9.38
N GLU A 272 -10.82 4.25 9.39
CA GLU A 272 -11.58 5.21 8.59
C GLU A 272 -11.13 5.24 7.12
N MET A 273 -9.84 5.00 6.88
CA MET A 273 -9.27 4.89 5.53
C MET A 273 -9.64 3.56 4.84
N ALA A 274 -9.68 2.46 5.59
CA ALA A 274 -10.02 1.13 5.11
C ALA A 274 -10.95 0.41 6.12
N LYS A 275 -12.26 0.47 5.84
CA LYS A 275 -13.38 0.01 6.65
C LYS A 275 -13.76 -1.43 6.35
N GLY A 276 -14.26 -2.10 7.39
CA GLY A 276 -14.80 -3.46 7.28
C GLY A 276 -13.71 -4.51 7.03
N ASP A 277 -14.10 -5.59 6.37
CA ASP A 277 -13.18 -6.65 6.00
C ASP A 277 -12.38 -6.24 4.76
N VAL A 278 -11.06 -6.37 4.85
CA VAL A 278 -10.10 -5.94 3.84
C VAL A 278 -9.23 -7.13 3.45
N LEU A 279 -9.03 -7.30 2.16
CA LEU A 279 -7.96 -8.11 1.60
C LEU A 279 -6.90 -7.21 1.01
N PHE A 280 -5.65 -7.57 1.19
CA PHE A 280 -4.51 -6.86 0.63
C PHE A 280 -3.56 -7.85 -0.01
N ALA A 281 -3.04 -7.55 -1.20
CA ALA A 281 -1.99 -8.30 -1.85
C ALA A 281 -0.91 -7.37 -2.40
N ALA A 282 0.33 -7.83 -2.31
CA ALA A 282 1.49 -7.16 -2.89
C ALA A 282 2.44 -8.18 -3.53
N THR A 283 3.08 -7.78 -4.63
CA THR A 283 4.14 -8.59 -5.27
C THR A 283 5.39 -7.74 -5.52
N GLY A 284 6.57 -8.30 -5.25
CA GLY A 284 7.85 -7.62 -5.46
C GLY A 284 8.26 -7.53 -6.94
N VAL A 285 8.53 -6.32 -7.43
CA VAL A 285 9.08 -6.05 -8.77
C VAL A 285 10.61 -6.05 -8.72
N THR A 286 11.17 -5.27 -7.78
CA THR A 286 12.61 -5.29 -7.42
C THR A 286 12.79 -5.97 -6.07
N ASP A 287 14.03 -6.29 -5.70
CA ASP A 287 14.29 -6.80 -4.36
C ASP A 287 13.98 -5.74 -3.32
N GLY A 288 13.28 -6.14 -2.26
CA GLY A 288 12.97 -5.28 -1.14
C GLY A 288 13.22 -5.97 0.19
N ASN A 289 12.97 -5.23 1.27
CA ASN A 289 13.12 -5.71 2.64
C ASN A 289 12.09 -6.79 2.98
N PHE A 290 10.93 -6.79 2.32
CA PHE A 290 9.82 -7.68 2.63
C PHE A 290 9.53 -8.70 1.52
N LEU A 291 9.61 -8.28 0.26
CA LEU A 291 9.35 -9.12 -0.92
C LEU A 291 10.56 -9.14 -1.84
N THR A 292 10.86 -10.32 -2.41
CA THR A 292 11.93 -10.46 -3.39
C THR A 292 11.40 -10.14 -4.78
N GLY A 293 12.19 -9.44 -5.59
CA GLY A 293 11.76 -9.02 -6.92
C GLY A 293 11.63 -10.17 -7.89
N VAL A 294 10.87 -9.96 -8.98
CA VAL A 294 10.69 -10.94 -10.05
C VAL A 294 12.05 -11.42 -10.60
N ARG A 295 12.17 -12.75 -10.79
CA ARG A 295 13.33 -13.40 -11.41
C ARG A 295 12.92 -14.11 -12.70
N PHE A 296 13.49 -13.68 -13.81
CA PHE A 296 13.40 -14.38 -15.10
C PHE A 296 14.50 -15.44 -15.17
N LEU A 297 14.11 -16.70 -15.28
CA LEU A 297 15.00 -17.84 -15.48
C LEU A 297 14.73 -18.45 -16.87
N ASP A 298 15.46 -19.50 -17.23
CA ASP A 298 15.43 -20.08 -18.57
C ASP A 298 14.04 -20.55 -19.01
N SER A 299 13.33 -21.32 -18.17
CA SER A 299 12.00 -21.86 -18.50
C SER A 299 10.89 -21.43 -17.54
N ARG A 300 11.20 -20.53 -16.61
CA ARG A 300 10.28 -20.10 -15.55
C ARG A 300 10.54 -18.68 -15.07
N ILE A 301 9.51 -18.07 -14.51
CA ILE A 301 9.57 -16.78 -13.83
C ILE A 301 9.22 -17.03 -12.37
N LYS A 302 10.00 -16.49 -11.43
CA LYS A 302 9.67 -16.53 -10.00
C LYS A 302 9.14 -15.19 -9.53
N THR A 303 8.09 -15.23 -8.73
CA THR A 303 7.51 -14.09 -8.00
C THR A 303 7.50 -14.39 -6.51
N HIS A 304 7.51 -13.35 -5.68
CA HIS A 304 7.27 -13.44 -4.25
C HIS A 304 6.22 -12.40 -3.89
N SER A 305 5.10 -12.90 -3.39
CA SER A 305 3.91 -12.13 -3.07
C SER A 305 3.53 -12.33 -1.62
N ILE A 306 2.79 -11.37 -1.08
CA ILE A 306 2.06 -11.53 0.17
C ILE A 306 0.58 -11.31 -0.08
N VAL A 307 -0.25 -12.05 0.65
CA VAL A 307 -1.69 -11.75 0.75
C VAL A 307 -2.12 -11.78 2.21
N MET A 308 -2.90 -10.80 2.60
CA MET A 308 -3.30 -10.55 3.97
C MET A 308 -4.81 -10.31 4.05
N SER A 309 -5.39 -10.62 5.21
CA SER A 309 -6.82 -10.49 5.45
C SER A 309 -7.07 -9.94 6.86
N SER A 310 -7.76 -8.80 6.95
CA SER A 310 -8.17 -8.25 8.25
C SER A 310 -9.26 -9.10 8.92
N ALA A 311 -10.15 -9.72 8.14
CA ALA A 311 -11.24 -10.56 8.63
C ALA A 311 -10.75 -11.79 9.41
N SER A 312 -9.65 -12.39 8.95
CA SER A 312 -9.10 -13.63 9.52
C SER A 312 -7.78 -13.45 10.25
N GLY A 313 -7.17 -12.25 10.19
CA GLY A 313 -5.80 -11.98 10.64
C GLY A 313 -4.73 -12.82 9.90
N THR A 314 -5.09 -13.48 8.80
CA THR A 314 -4.19 -14.39 8.10
C THR A 314 -3.27 -13.63 7.17
N ILE A 315 -1.97 -13.88 7.30
CA ILE A 315 -0.92 -13.41 6.41
C ILE A 315 -0.31 -14.62 5.69
N ARG A 316 -0.16 -14.53 4.36
CA ARG A 316 0.44 -15.59 3.54
C ARG A 316 1.55 -15.04 2.67
N SER A 317 2.76 -15.55 2.86
CA SER A 317 3.85 -15.41 1.89
C SER A 317 3.72 -16.50 0.82
N ILE A 318 3.75 -16.11 -0.45
CA ILE A 318 3.56 -16.99 -1.61
C ILE A 318 4.75 -16.83 -2.54
N LYS A 319 5.43 -17.93 -2.84
CA LYS A 319 6.50 -18.01 -3.85
C LYS A 319 6.02 -18.84 -5.01
N SER A 320 5.78 -18.20 -6.16
CA SER A 320 5.23 -18.87 -7.34
C SER A 320 6.33 -19.14 -8.37
N ASN A 321 6.17 -20.24 -9.12
CA ASN A 321 6.97 -20.54 -10.31
C ASN A 321 6.05 -20.58 -11.52
N HIS A 322 6.13 -19.54 -12.35
CA HIS A 322 5.36 -19.42 -13.58
C HIS A 322 6.14 -20.06 -14.72
N ARG A 323 5.62 -21.13 -15.32
CA ARG A 323 6.26 -21.72 -16.50
C ARG A 323 6.13 -20.76 -17.68
N ASP A 324 7.25 -20.43 -18.30
CA ASP A 324 7.26 -19.58 -19.49
C ASP A 324 7.16 -20.45 -20.75
N PHE A 325 5.93 -20.66 -21.24
CA PHE A 325 5.68 -21.49 -22.42
C PHE A 325 6.22 -20.91 -23.73
N THR A 326 6.66 -19.64 -23.73
CA THR A 326 7.28 -19.03 -24.93
C THR A 326 8.75 -19.42 -25.06
N LYS A 327 9.37 -19.86 -23.96
CA LYS A 327 10.74 -20.36 -23.93
C LYS A 327 10.68 -21.88 -24.01
N GLY A 328 10.98 -22.41 -25.19
CA GLY A 328 10.90 -23.85 -25.46
C GLY A 328 11.71 -24.67 -24.44
N VAL A 329 11.09 -25.76 -23.97
CA VAL A 329 11.78 -26.92 -23.38
C VAL A 329 11.43 -28.11 -24.25
#